data_AF-A0A327WL78-F1
#
_entry.id   AF-A0A327WL78-F1
#
_cell.length_a   1.000
_cell.length_b   1.000
_cell.length_c   1.000
_cell.angle_alpha   90.00
_cell.angle_beta   90.00
_cell.angle_gamma   90.00
#
_symmetry.space_group_name_H-M   'P 1'
#
loop_
_entity.id
_entity.type
_entity.pdbx_description
1 polymer ?
#
loop_
_entity_poly.entity_id
_entity_poly.type
_entity_poly.pdbx_seq_one_letter_code
_entity_poly.pdbx_strand_id
1 'polypeptide(L)'
;MAVYTKSFLHHGVRCKVSAEIDTTCTVLAFVDGEEVYSRHQVYKSELESYLVTAMKLVEVEAERKNPLGTEVDETQRMLLRLGFVEPGKPKR
;
A
#
# COMPACT_ATOMS: atom_id res chain seq x y z
N MET A 1 0.08 10.99 -21.53
CA MET A 1 0.38 10.50 -20.18
C MET A 1 -0.92 10.09 -19.49
N ALA A 2 -1.04 8.84 -19.06
CA ALA A 2 -2.17 8.34 -18.27
C ALA A 2 -1.68 7.91 -16.88
N VAL A 3 -2.42 8.26 -15.83
CA VAL A 3 -2.05 7.93 -14.45
C VAL A 3 -3.15 7.07 -13.83
N TYR A 4 -2.76 5.93 -13.29
CA TYR A 4 -3.63 5.00 -12.57
C TYR A 4 -3.22 4.96 -11.11
N THR A 5 -4.20 4.85 -10.22
CA THR A 5 -3.94 4.79 -8.77
C THR A 5 -4.84 3.75 -8.13
N LYS A 6 -4.27 2.98 -7.21
CA LYS A 6 -4.99 2.10 -6.29
C LYS A 6 -4.72 2.58 -4.87
N SER A 7 -5.77 2.78 -4.09
CA SER A 7 -5.69 3.16 -2.67
C SER A 7 -6.47 2.17 -1.82
N PHE A 8 -5.92 1.80 -0.67
CA PHE A 8 -6.51 0.84 0.24
C PHE A 8 -6.00 1.06 1.67
N LEU A 9 -6.65 0.41 2.63
CA LEU A 9 -6.19 0.37 4.01
C LEU A 9 -5.53 -0.97 4.28
N HIS A 10 -4.40 -0.95 4.98
CA HIS A 10 -3.76 -2.14 5.52
C HIS A 10 -3.40 -1.87 6.98
N HIS A 11 -3.98 -2.63 7.91
CA HIS A 11 -3.84 -2.37 9.35
C HIS A 11 -4.27 -0.95 9.78
N GLY A 12 -5.29 -0.40 9.10
CA GLY A 12 -5.76 0.96 9.34
C GLY A 12 -4.82 2.06 8.81
N VAL A 13 -3.70 1.70 8.18
CA VAL A 13 -2.75 2.61 7.55
C VAL A 13 -3.14 2.84 6.09
N ARG A 14 -3.01 4.08 5.60
CA ARG A 14 -3.39 4.42 4.22
C ARG A 14 -2.28 4.03 3.26
N CYS A 15 -2.55 3.08 2.37
CA CYS A 15 -1.64 2.66 1.32
C CYS A 15 -2.09 3.19 -0.04
N LYS A 16 -1.14 3.59 -0.88
CA LYS A 16 -1.40 4.01 -2.26
C LYS A 16 -0.30 3.49 -3.18
N VAL A 17 -0.69 2.96 -4.32
CA VAL A 17 0.22 2.64 -5.44
C VAL A 17 -0.26 3.40 -6.67
N SER A 18 0.65 4.02 -7.40
CA SER A 18 0.34 4.71 -8.65
C SER A 18 1.24 4.25 -9.79
N ALA A 19 0.67 4.20 -10.99
CA ALA A 19 1.36 3.91 -12.23
C ALA A 19 1.15 5.06 -13.20
N GLU A 20 2.22 5.69 -13.66
CA GLU A 20 2.19 6.65 -14.75
C GLU A 20 2.64 5.94 -16.03
N ILE A 21 1.88 6.08 -17.12
CA ILE A 21 2.11 5.39 -18.38
C ILE A 21 2.33 6.41 -19.49
N ASP A 22 3.50 6.31 -20.12
CA ASP A 22 3.87 7.04 -21.34
C ASP A 22 4.63 6.12 -22.32
N THR A 23 5.74 6.57 -22.89
CA THR A 23 6.70 5.75 -23.63
C THR A 23 7.32 4.68 -22.73
N THR A 24 7.67 5.08 -21.50
CA THR A 24 8.02 4.21 -20.37
C THR A 24 7.06 4.48 -19.20
N CYS A 25 7.08 3.61 -18.20
CA CYS A 25 6.21 3.72 -17.05
C CYS A 25 6.97 4.17 -15.79
N THR A 26 6.25 4.78 -14.86
CA THR A 26 6.73 5.08 -13.50
C THR A 26 5.80 4.40 -12.51
N VAL A 27 6.36 3.73 -11.49
CA VAL A 27 5.61 3.11 -10.40
C VAL A 27 6.03 3.75 -9.09
N LEU A 28 5.07 4.31 -8.36
CA LEU A 28 5.28 4.92 -7.05
C LEU A 28 4.39 4.22 -6.02
N ALA A 29 4.86 4.13 -4.77
CA ALA A 29 4.10 3.55 -3.67
C ALA A 29 4.28 4.38 -2.39
N PHE A 30 3.17 4.56 -1.66
CA PHE A 30 3.08 5.45 -0.51
C PHE A 30 2.39 4.79 0.67
N VAL A 31 2.84 5.12 1.88
CA VAL A 31 2.24 4.72 3.16
C VAL A 31 2.04 5.97 4.02
N ASP A 32 0.79 6.30 4.33
CA ASP A 32 0.35 7.56 4.96
C ASP A 32 0.85 8.83 4.25
N GLY A 33 0.98 8.74 2.92
CA GLY A 33 1.43 9.85 2.07
C GLY A 33 2.95 9.96 1.93
N GLU A 34 3.73 9.17 2.68
CA GLU A 34 5.18 9.09 2.51
C GLU A 34 5.53 8.07 1.42
N GLU A 35 6.40 8.45 0.49
CA GLU A 35 6.89 7.53 -0.54
C GLU A 35 7.80 6.46 0.09
N VAL A 36 7.46 5.20 -0.14
CA VAL A 36 8.24 4.04 0.34
C VAL A 36 8.88 3.26 -0.81
N TYR A 37 8.43 3.51 -2.04
CA TYR A 37 8.94 2.86 -3.24
C TYR A 37 8.78 3.74 -4.47
N SER A 38 9.83 3.80 -5.28
CA SER A 38 9.80 4.47 -6.58
C SER A 38 10.65 3.73 -7.60
N ARG A 39 10.09 3.58 -8.81
CA ARG A 39 10.77 3.08 -10.00
C ARG A 39 10.35 3.89 -11.21
N HIS A 40 11.35 4.38 -11.94
CA HIS A 40 11.18 5.13 -13.18
C HIS A 40 11.66 4.30 -14.37
N GLN A 41 11.25 4.69 -15.58
CA GLN A 41 11.68 4.07 -16.84
C GLN A 41 11.39 2.57 -16.92
N VAL A 42 10.29 2.13 -16.31
CA VAL A 42 9.84 0.74 -16.35
C VAL A 42 9.29 0.41 -17.73
N TYR A 43 9.72 -0.70 -18.33
CA TYR A 43 9.16 -1.16 -19.60
C TYR A 43 7.73 -1.65 -19.39
N LYS A 44 6.87 -1.44 -20.40
CA LYS A 44 5.46 -1.85 -20.34
C LYS A 44 5.28 -3.35 -20.08
N SER A 45 6.18 -4.17 -20.59
CA SER A 45 6.21 -5.62 -20.38
C SER A 45 6.52 -6.04 -18.93
N GLU A 46 7.16 -5.17 -18.15
CA GLU A 46 7.58 -5.45 -16.77
C GLU A 46 6.66 -4.79 -15.73
N LEU A 47 5.77 -3.88 -16.17
CA LEU A 47 4.96 -3.03 -15.32
C LEU A 47 4.19 -3.82 -14.25
N GLU A 48 3.60 -4.95 -14.61
CA GLU A 48 2.85 -5.79 -13.68
C GLU A 48 3.71 -6.28 -12.52
N SER A 49 4.93 -6.76 -12.80
CA SER A 49 5.86 -7.24 -11.77
C SER A 49 6.24 -6.12 -10.77
N TYR A 50 6.49 -4.92 -11.30
CA TYR A 50 6.77 -3.74 -10.47
C TYR A 50 5.57 -3.32 -9.63
N LEU A 51 4.35 -3.41 -10.17
CA LEU A 51 3.13 -3.11 -9.41
C LEU A 51 2.86 -4.13 -8.30
N VAL A 52 3.06 -5.42 -8.56
CA VAL A 52 2.95 -6.47 -7.53
C VAL A 52 3.98 -6.24 -6.43
N THR A 53 5.21 -5.90 -6.80
CA THR A 53 6.26 -5.57 -5.83
C THR A 53 5.89 -4.34 -5.00
N ALA A 54 5.44 -3.27 -5.63
CA ALA A 54 4.99 -2.06 -4.96
C ALA A 54 3.85 -2.33 -3.96
N MET A 55 2.88 -3.16 -4.33
CA MET A 55 1.77 -3.56 -3.44
C MET A 55 2.26 -4.30 -2.19
N LYS A 56 3.18 -5.27 -2.35
CA LYS A 56 3.75 -5.98 -1.20
C LYS A 56 4.57 -5.08 -0.29
N LEU A 57 5.33 -4.15 -0.87
CA LEU A 57 6.16 -3.24 -0.09
C LEU A 57 5.32 -2.27 0.75
N VAL A 58 4.21 -1.74 0.22
CA VAL A 58 3.34 -0.87 1.03
C VAL A 58 2.64 -1.63 2.16
N GLU A 59 2.31 -2.91 1.98
CA GLU A 59 1.76 -3.75 3.05
C GLU A 59 2.80 -3.95 4.16
N VAL A 60 4.00 -4.40 3.81
CA VAL A 60 5.10 -4.59 4.78
C VAL A 60 5.43 -3.30 5.53
N GLU A 61 5.45 -2.17 4.82
CA GLU A 61 5.74 -0.88 5.47
C GLU A 61 4.60 -0.34 6.32
N ALA A 62 3.35 -0.59 5.93
CA ALA A 62 2.20 -0.32 6.79
C ALA A 62 2.24 -1.15 8.08
N GLU A 63 2.59 -2.43 7.99
CA GLU A 63 2.76 -3.30 9.17
C GLU A 63 3.89 -2.81 10.08
N ARG A 64 5.02 -2.38 9.50
CA ARG A 64 6.14 -1.84 10.28
C ARG A 64 5.80 -0.53 10.99
N LYS A 65 5.06 0.36 10.34
CA LYS A 65 4.64 1.65 10.92
C LYS A 65 3.56 1.51 11.99
N ASN A 66 2.68 0.53 11.85
CA ASN A 66 1.61 0.28 12.82
C ASN A 66 1.55 -1.22 13.18
N PRO A 67 2.54 -1.71 13.95
CA PRO A 67 2.59 -3.11 14.34
C PRO A 67 1.40 -3.41 15.24
N LEU A 68 0.65 -4.46 14.89
CA LEU A 68 -0.47 -4.90 15.72
C LEU A 68 0.10 -5.51 17.01
N GLY A 69 -0.26 -4.91 18.15
CA GLY A 69 0.13 -5.43 19.46
C GLY A 69 -0.43 -6.82 19.74
N THR A 70 0.08 -7.46 20.79
CA THR A 70 -0.37 -8.79 21.24
C THR A 70 -1.83 -8.82 21.71
N GLU A 71 -2.44 -7.66 21.92
CA GLU A 71 -3.85 -7.50 22.32
C GLU A 71 -4.83 -7.67 21.14
N VAL A 72 -4.35 -7.67 19.90
CA VAL A 72 -5.18 -7.86 18.70
C VAL A 72 -5.30 -9.35 18.41
N ASP A 73 -6.52 -9.88 18.50
CA ASP A 73 -6.78 -11.29 18.22
C ASP A 73 -6.62 -11.62 16.72
N GLU A 74 -6.57 -12.92 16.38
CA GLU A 74 -6.32 -13.37 15.01
C GLU A 74 -7.40 -12.93 14.01
N THR A 75 -8.66 -12.83 14.46
CA THR A 75 -9.80 -12.39 13.64
C THR A 75 -9.70 -10.91 13.35
N GLN A 76 -9.43 -10.10 14.38
CA GLN A 76 -9.18 -8.66 14.22
C GLN A 76 -7.98 -8.40 13.31
N ARG A 77 -6.88 -9.15 13.48
CA ARG A 77 -5.70 -9.07 12.61
C ARG A 77 -6.05 -9.43 11.17
N MET A 78 -6.85 -10.46 10.94
CA MET A 78 -7.34 -10.79 9.60
C MET A 78 -8.17 -9.64 9.00
N LEU A 79 -9.15 -9.12 9.73
CA LEU A 79 -10.01 -8.02 9.26
C LEU A 79 -9.18 -6.78 8.91
N LEU A 80 -8.23 -6.42 9.76
CA LEU A 80 -7.31 -5.30 9.54
C LEU A 80 -6.41 -5.49 8.31
N ARG A 81 -5.93 -6.73 8.04
CA ARG A 81 -5.17 -7.06 6.80
C ARG A 81 -6.02 -6.90 5.55
N LEU A 82 -7.29 -7.27 5.64
CA LEU A 82 -8.28 -7.15 4.57
C LEU A 82 -8.79 -5.71 4.38
N GLY A 83 -8.31 -4.76 5.17
CA GLY A 83 -8.64 -3.34 5.06
C GLY A 83 -9.95 -2.93 5.75
N PHE A 84 -10.52 -3.79 6.60
CA PHE A 84 -11.61 -3.39 7.49
C PHE A 84 -11.08 -2.44 8.56
N VAL A 85 -11.95 -1.55 9.04
CA VAL A 85 -11.65 -0.62 10.13
C VAL A 85 -12.60 -0.87 11.28
N GLU A 86 -12.10 -0.77 12.51
CA GLU A 86 -12.97 -0.81 13.70
C GLU A 86 -13.77 0.51 13.76
N PRO A 87 -15.12 0.45 13.75
CA PRO A 87 -15.91 1.66 13.89
C PRO A 87 -15.77 2.22 15.31
N GLY A 88 -15.17 3.41 15.42
CA GLY A 88 -15.44 4.30 16.57
C GLY A 88 -14.53 4.22 17.80
N LYS A 89 -13.29 3.73 17.73
CA LYS A 89 -12.32 4.08 18.79
C LYS A 89 -11.70 5.45 18.50
N PRO A 90 -11.91 6.47 19.36
CA PRO A 90 -11.17 7.71 19.23
C PRO A 90 -9.69 7.38 19.40
N LYS A 91 -8.85 7.92 18.51
CA LYS A 91 -7.40 7.92 18.70
C LYS A 91 -7.12 8.51 20.09
N ARG A 92 -6.61 7.70 21.01
CA ARG A 92 -6.02 8.20 22.26
C ARG A 92 -4.67 8.82 21.95
#